data_AF-A0A502F118-F1
#
_entry.id   AF-A0A502F118-F1
#
_cell.length_a   1.000
_cell.length_b   1.000
_cell.length_c   1.000
_cell.angle_alpha   90.00
_cell.angle_beta   90.00
_cell.angle_gamma   90.00
#
_symmetry.space_group_name_H-M   'P 1'
#
loop_
_entity.id
_entity.type
_entity.pdbx_description
1 polymer ?
#
loop_
_entity_poly.entity_id
_entity_poly.type
_entity_poly.pdbx_seq_one_letter_code
_entity_poly.pdbx_strand_id
1 'polypeptide(L)'
;MNKINLKISLFLSFLILFLSVSCYGKSDYDASKISNKTNQIIKKIETVNVLMGSAVGAAGRTPKQFENFEELKKNASLEELIMLTNHPNAVVRCYSFWALLRLKNIDLFSIVKNHLGDDSMVQTQFGCIGSSEKVGDFYIQLVTTDYEDDDVSTKLLNERQLKILDSLLIYSENNLNMRFDAISKAEPTEDLYPKVRELVIKENNQSALVTLAKYRKESDIELILKNKDIDEDAESGYFSTYKAIQNFPDVRFLPLLEKNLNNTLDEDYFSQEWRELYLAIASYKSQKSLELLSIPFTKVKNKDIKKYHIEFVNNAILVNKCKIYDDLLWKIWQEEHLITLESFKYFLQLNKAKTLELSKREFIPNYQIKDIESIPKTRENMFTESLEETILNFILINDKLLAYNLISDKIANETVSNFEIYCKKASELKDRFFIEPLFKRMKTEDNAYVYLEIVETLISFKDDSINKKDFRNKKTK
;
A
#
# COMPACT_ATOMS: atom_id res chain seq x y z
N MET A 1 3.79 15.71 65.34
CA MET A 1 4.37 15.21 64.08
C MET A 1 5.67 14.49 64.37
N ASN A 2 5.69 13.16 64.28
CA ASN A 2 6.83 12.36 64.71
C ASN A 2 8.00 12.47 63.73
N LYS A 3 9.20 12.77 64.27
CA LYS A 3 10.46 12.98 63.52
C LYS A 3 10.87 11.82 62.60
N ILE A 4 10.29 10.63 62.80
CA ILE A 4 10.54 9.44 61.97
C ILE A 4 9.80 9.53 60.63
N ASN A 5 8.56 10.03 60.60
CA ASN A 5 7.80 10.18 59.35
C ASN A 5 8.35 11.31 58.48
N LEU A 6 8.93 12.36 59.08
CA LEU A 6 9.61 13.42 58.34
C LEU A 6 10.89 12.93 57.66
N LYS A 7 11.64 12.00 58.31
CA LYS A 7 12.85 11.40 57.73
C LYS A 7 12.56 10.42 56.60
N ILE A 8 11.48 9.64 56.67
CA ILE A 8 11.07 8.72 55.60
C ILE A 8 10.53 9.49 54.38
N SER A 9 9.77 10.57 54.61
CA SER A 9 9.32 11.46 53.53
C SER A 9 10.50 12.16 52.85
N LEU A 10 11.49 12.65 53.60
CA LEU A 10 12.69 13.27 53.02
C LEU A 10 13.55 12.27 52.22
N PHE A 11 13.60 10.99 52.62
CA PHE A 11 14.33 9.95 51.90
C PHE A 11 13.61 9.51 50.61
N LEU A 12 12.27 9.42 50.61
CA LEU A 12 11.49 9.17 49.39
C LEU A 12 11.58 10.35 48.41
N SER A 13 11.56 11.59 48.89
CA SER A 13 11.77 12.77 48.04
C SER A 13 13.18 12.83 47.45
N PHE A 14 14.21 12.36 48.18
CA PHE A 14 15.57 12.28 47.66
C PHE A 14 15.77 11.15 46.64
N LEU A 15 15.07 10.02 46.79
CA LEU A 15 15.13 8.90 45.84
C LEU A 15 14.37 9.21 44.54
N ILE A 16 13.28 10.00 44.63
CA ILE A 16 12.52 10.49 43.46
C ILE A 16 13.29 11.60 42.72
N LEU A 17 14.13 12.39 43.42
CA LEU A 17 15.00 13.39 42.77
C LEU A 17 16.25 12.78 42.10
N PHE A 18 16.68 11.56 42.48
CA PHE A 18 17.89 10.93 41.93
C PHE A 18 17.64 9.93 40.79
N LEU A 19 16.40 9.47 40.58
CA LEU A 19 16.05 8.60 39.46
C LEU A 19 15.33 9.32 38.31
N SER A 20 15.03 10.62 38.46
CA SER A 20 14.70 11.52 37.35
C SER A 20 15.94 12.03 36.60
N VAL A 21 17.13 11.55 36.95
CA VAL A 21 18.28 11.57 36.04
C VAL A 21 18.24 10.29 35.21
N SER A 22 17.19 10.18 34.40
CA SER A 22 17.29 9.45 33.13
C SER A 22 18.56 9.97 32.48
N CYS A 23 19.44 9.06 32.05
CA CYS A 23 20.57 9.37 31.19
C CYS A 23 20.05 10.13 29.96
N TYR A 24 19.94 11.45 30.06
CA TYR A 24 20.12 12.32 28.92
C TYR A 24 21.54 12.00 28.48
N GLY A 25 21.68 11.27 27.37
CA GLY A 25 22.90 11.35 26.58
C GLY A 25 23.23 12.82 26.50
N LYS A 26 24.44 13.21 26.93
CA LYS A 26 24.90 14.60 26.87
C LYS A 26 24.54 15.12 25.48
N SER A 27 23.55 16.00 25.39
CA SER A 27 23.36 16.70 24.13
C SER A 27 24.59 17.59 23.99
N ASP A 28 25.33 17.43 22.89
CA ASP A 28 26.46 18.31 22.55
C ASP A 28 26.00 19.73 22.18
N TYR A 29 24.78 20.09 22.59
CA TYR A 29 24.17 21.39 22.38
C TYR A 29 24.71 22.40 23.39
N ASP A 30 25.34 23.45 22.87
CA ASP A 30 25.88 24.55 23.64
C ASP A 30 25.14 25.84 23.27
N ALA A 31 24.16 26.21 24.09
CA ALA A 31 23.34 27.40 23.87
C ALA A 31 24.18 28.70 23.78
N SER A 32 25.40 28.73 24.33
CA SER A 32 26.27 29.91 24.28
C SER A 32 26.83 30.19 22.88
N LYS A 33 26.82 29.18 22.01
CA LYS A 33 27.27 29.28 20.61
C LYS A 33 26.16 29.67 19.65
N ILE A 34 24.93 29.82 20.14
CA ILE A 34 23.79 30.31 19.36
C ILE A 34 23.64 31.81 19.56
N SER A 35 23.62 32.56 18.47
CA SER A 35 23.43 34.01 18.48
C SER A 35 22.08 34.40 19.06
N ASN A 36 22.01 35.61 19.64
CA ASN A 36 20.76 36.15 20.19
C ASN A 36 19.63 36.19 19.15
N LYS A 37 19.96 36.46 17.89
CA LYS A 37 18.99 36.51 16.79
C LYS A 37 18.39 35.14 16.52
N THR A 38 19.25 34.12 16.37
CA THR A 38 18.82 32.74 16.15
C THR A 38 18.02 32.22 17.35
N ASN A 39 18.46 32.51 18.58
CA ASN A 39 17.73 32.17 19.82
C ASN A 39 16.32 32.78 19.89
N GLN A 40 16.11 34.00 19.40
CA GLN A 40 14.77 34.60 19.35
C GLN A 40 13.85 33.86 18.39
N ILE A 41 14.37 33.40 17.24
CA ILE A 41 13.60 32.63 16.26
C ILE A 41 13.26 31.25 16.82
N ILE A 42 14.23 30.57 17.44
CA ILE A 42 14.04 29.28 18.10
C ILE A 42 12.90 29.34 19.12
N LYS A 43 12.87 30.36 19.97
CA LYS A 43 11.78 30.55 20.94
C LYS A 43 10.39 30.63 20.29
N LYS A 44 10.27 31.23 19.10
CA LYS A 44 8.99 31.24 18.35
C LYS A 44 8.62 29.83 17.88
N ILE A 45 9.60 29.07 17.37
CA ILE A 45 9.41 27.68 16.93
C ILE A 45 8.99 26.80 18.10
N GLU A 46 9.69 26.90 19.23
CA GLU A 46 9.38 26.18 20.47
C GLU A 46 8.01 26.52 21.03
N THR A 47 7.55 27.76 20.87
CA THR A 47 6.23 28.19 21.37
C THR A 47 5.10 27.46 20.64
N VAL A 48 5.23 27.23 19.34
CA VAL A 48 4.23 26.48 18.57
C VAL A 48 4.42 24.97 18.74
N ASN A 49 5.67 24.50 18.75
CA ASN A 49 6.06 23.10 18.98
C ASN A 49 5.35 22.05 18.11
N VAL A 50 5.09 22.40 16.84
CA VAL A 50 4.60 21.48 15.82
C VAL A 50 5.48 21.66 14.58
N LEU A 51 5.82 20.56 13.92
CA LEU A 51 6.54 20.55 12.66
C LEU A 51 5.54 20.69 11.51
N MET A 52 5.49 21.86 10.88
CA MET A 52 4.53 22.19 9.82
C MET A 52 5.19 22.41 8.47
N GLY A 53 4.48 22.04 7.39
CA GLY A 53 4.85 22.36 6.00
C GLY A 53 4.44 23.76 5.53
N SER A 54 4.73 24.07 4.27
CA SER A 54 4.49 25.39 3.64
C SER A 54 3.03 25.73 3.40
N ALA A 55 2.16 24.71 3.33
CA ALA A 55 0.73 24.83 3.13
C ALA A 55 0.00 23.85 4.07
N VAL A 56 -0.89 24.38 4.92
CA VAL A 56 -1.60 23.60 5.95
C VAL A 56 -3.10 23.90 5.95
N GLY A 57 -3.89 22.86 6.22
CA GLY A 57 -5.34 22.91 6.34
C GLY A 57 -6.07 22.99 5.00
N ALA A 58 -7.41 22.98 5.04
CA ALA A 58 -8.26 22.91 3.84
C ALA A 58 -8.05 24.07 2.84
N ALA A 59 -7.58 25.23 3.34
CA ALA A 59 -7.29 26.40 2.52
C ALA A 59 -5.82 26.50 2.07
N GLY A 60 -4.97 25.51 2.38
CA GLY A 60 -3.56 25.46 1.97
C GLY A 60 -2.76 26.71 2.41
N ARG A 61 -3.04 27.24 3.61
CA ARG A 61 -2.43 28.50 4.05
C ARG A 61 -1.04 28.24 4.62
N THR A 62 -0.11 29.16 4.37
CA THR A 62 1.19 29.15 5.02
C THR A 62 1.04 29.44 6.50
N PRO A 63 1.38 28.49 7.40
CA PRO A 63 1.25 28.69 8.82
C PRO A 63 2.38 29.57 9.36
N LYS A 64 2.12 30.30 10.45
CA LYS A 64 3.14 31.13 11.10
C LYS A 64 4.39 30.35 11.50
N GLN A 65 4.20 29.07 11.82
CA GLN A 65 5.30 28.17 12.15
C GLN A 65 6.26 27.92 10.98
N PHE A 66 5.73 27.80 9.76
CA PHE A 66 6.57 27.68 8.57
C PHE A 66 7.30 28.99 8.26
N GLU A 67 6.68 30.14 8.51
CA GLU A 67 7.38 31.43 8.45
C GLU A 67 8.54 31.51 9.47
N ASN A 68 8.35 31.01 10.69
CA ASN A 68 9.43 30.94 11.69
C ASN A 68 10.57 30.02 11.22
N PHE A 69 10.26 28.91 10.54
CA PHE A 69 11.27 28.05 9.91
C PHE A 69 12.03 28.78 8.79
N GLU A 70 11.34 29.50 7.92
CA GLU A 70 11.98 30.31 6.88
C GLU A 70 12.86 31.42 7.47
N GLU A 71 12.43 32.04 8.58
CA GLU A 71 13.26 32.96 9.37
C GLU A 71 14.52 32.24 9.90
N LEU A 72 14.40 31.03 10.45
CA LEU A 72 15.54 30.26 10.95
C LEU A 72 16.54 29.99 9.83
N LYS A 73 16.06 29.44 8.70
CA LYS A 73 16.86 29.12 7.52
C LYS A 73 17.64 30.32 6.99
N LYS A 74 17.04 31.52 7.01
CA LYS A 74 17.66 32.75 6.51
C LYS A 74 18.69 33.35 7.45
N ASN A 75 18.54 33.16 8.77
CA ASN A 75 19.29 33.93 9.77
C ASN A 75 20.31 33.12 10.55
N ALA A 76 20.15 31.81 10.65
CA ALA A 76 21.10 30.95 11.34
C ALA A 76 22.35 30.70 10.49
N SER A 77 23.52 30.67 11.11
CA SER A 77 24.75 30.21 10.45
C SER A 77 24.72 28.70 10.22
N LEU A 78 25.60 28.20 9.36
CA LEU A 78 25.75 26.76 9.16
C LEU A 78 26.09 26.04 10.47
N GLU A 79 27.03 26.58 11.25
CA GLU A 79 27.48 26.03 12.53
C GLU A 79 26.35 26.04 13.56
N GLU A 80 25.52 27.10 13.59
CA GLU A 80 24.33 27.15 14.42
C GLU A 80 23.32 26.07 14.01
N LEU A 81 23.03 25.92 12.71
CA LEU A 81 22.09 24.89 12.24
C LEU A 81 22.57 23.47 12.58
N ILE A 82 23.86 23.17 12.42
CA ILE A 82 24.45 21.87 12.84
C ILE A 82 24.34 21.70 14.35
N MET A 83 24.58 22.74 15.15
CA MET A 83 24.44 22.65 16.60
C MET A 83 23.00 22.39 17.03
N LEU A 84 22.07 23.05 16.35
CA LEU A 84 20.64 22.95 16.64
C LEU A 84 20.04 21.60 16.27
N THR A 85 20.72 20.77 15.46
CA THR A 85 20.30 19.37 15.32
C THR A 85 20.40 18.60 16.65
N ASN A 86 21.13 19.09 17.66
CA ASN A 86 21.20 18.49 18.99
C ASN A 86 20.35 19.25 20.04
N HIS A 87 19.50 20.19 19.60
CA HIS A 87 18.72 21.05 20.49
C HIS A 87 17.74 20.24 21.37
N PRO A 88 17.48 20.63 22.64
CA PRO A 88 16.55 19.89 23.52
C PRO A 88 15.12 19.75 22.95
N ASN A 89 14.63 20.79 22.27
CA ASN A 89 13.34 20.75 21.56
C ASN A 89 13.44 19.99 20.23
N ALA A 90 12.63 18.94 20.07
CA ALA A 90 12.63 18.05 18.91
C ALA A 90 12.18 18.73 17.59
N VAL A 91 11.24 19.68 17.65
CA VAL A 91 10.81 20.44 16.45
C VAL A 91 11.93 21.35 15.95
N VAL A 92 12.69 21.94 16.87
CA VAL A 92 13.90 22.71 16.51
C VAL A 92 14.93 21.81 15.83
N ARG A 93 15.18 20.59 16.36
CA ARG A 93 16.07 19.62 15.69
C ARG A 93 15.61 19.30 14.27
N CYS A 94 14.31 19.00 14.08
CA CYS A 94 13.75 18.72 12.76
C CYS A 94 13.91 19.87 11.79
N TYR A 95 13.52 21.08 12.17
CA TYR A 95 13.64 22.24 11.29
C TYR A 95 15.09 22.61 10.99
N SER A 96 16.00 22.48 11.96
CA SER A 96 17.42 22.74 11.72
C SER A 96 18.01 21.76 10.71
N PHE A 97 17.71 20.47 10.82
CA PHE A 97 18.14 19.49 9.82
C PHE A 97 17.49 19.72 8.45
N TRP A 98 16.20 20.06 8.43
CA TRP A 98 15.52 20.40 7.18
C TRP A 98 16.15 21.62 6.48
N ALA A 99 16.54 22.66 7.24
CA ALA A 99 17.25 23.81 6.68
C ALA A 99 18.61 23.43 6.05
N LEU A 100 19.32 22.45 6.62
CA LEU A 100 20.62 21.97 6.11
C LEU A 100 20.51 21.30 4.73
N LEU A 101 19.36 20.72 4.36
CA LEU A 101 19.18 20.02 3.08
C LEU A 101 19.43 20.91 1.85
N ARG A 102 19.30 22.24 2.01
CA ARG A 102 19.48 23.22 0.92
C ARG A 102 20.91 23.75 0.82
N LEU A 103 21.78 23.38 1.76
CA LEU A 103 23.16 23.85 1.80
C LEU A 103 24.07 22.85 1.08
N LYS A 104 24.99 23.38 0.25
CA LYS A 104 25.98 22.55 -0.45
C LYS A 104 27.10 22.12 0.50
N ASN A 105 27.70 20.98 0.21
CA ASN A 105 28.88 20.44 0.90
C ASN A 105 28.69 20.12 2.39
N ILE A 106 27.46 19.76 2.80
CA ILE A 106 27.18 19.32 4.17
C ILE A 106 27.17 17.79 4.23
N ASP A 107 27.85 17.22 5.22
CA ASP A 107 27.79 15.79 5.51
C ASP A 107 26.51 15.45 6.30
N LEU A 108 25.37 15.51 5.60
CA LEU A 108 24.06 15.15 6.16
C LEU A 108 24.05 13.71 6.69
N PHE A 109 24.80 12.80 6.05
CA PHE A 109 24.85 11.40 6.46
C PHE A 109 25.46 11.23 7.85
N SER A 110 26.51 11.98 8.19
CA SER A 110 27.05 11.94 9.55
C SER A 110 26.09 12.48 10.60
N ILE A 111 25.29 13.49 10.27
CA ILE A 111 24.25 13.98 11.18
C ILE A 111 23.18 12.90 11.41
N VAL A 112 22.70 12.25 10.34
CA VAL A 112 21.74 11.14 10.43
C VAL A 112 22.25 10.01 11.32
N LYS A 113 23.51 9.56 11.13
CA LYS A 113 24.12 8.51 11.96
C LYS A 113 24.11 8.83 13.45
N ASN A 114 24.33 10.10 13.81
CA ASN A 114 24.36 10.54 15.20
C ASN A 114 22.96 10.58 15.85
N HIS A 115 21.89 10.54 15.04
CA HIS A 115 20.50 10.63 15.49
C HIS A 115 19.72 9.32 15.30
N LEU A 116 20.40 8.21 15.04
CA LEU A 116 19.73 6.90 14.93
C LEU A 116 19.06 6.45 16.23
N GLY A 117 19.48 6.99 17.38
CA GLY A 117 18.84 6.75 18.68
C GLY A 117 17.80 7.81 19.07
N ASP A 118 17.52 8.81 18.24
CA ASP A 118 16.59 9.90 18.59
C ASP A 118 15.13 9.51 18.30
N ASP A 119 14.51 8.85 19.27
CA ASP A 119 13.11 8.43 19.23
C ASP A 119 12.14 9.47 19.81
N SER A 120 12.58 10.73 19.99
CA SER A 120 11.71 11.81 20.45
C SER A 120 10.58 12.04 19.47
N MET A 121 9.34 12.04 19.97
CA MET A 121 8.16 12.29 19.14
C MET A 121 7.99 13.78 18.83
N VAL A 122 7.75 14.10 17.55
CA VAL A 122 7.30 15.41 17.08
C VAL A 122 5.89 15.30 16.55
N GLN A 123 5.04 16.29 16.85
CA GLN A 123 3.76 16.44 16.17
C GLN A 123 4.01 17.08 14.81
N THR A 124 3.37 16.57 13.77
CA THR A 124 3.53 17.03 12.38
C THR A 124 2.21 17.50 11.80
N GLN A 125 2.28 18.47 10.90
CA GLN A 125 1.13 18.92 10.12
C GLN A 125 1.58 19.31 8.71
N PHE A 126 1.28 18.46 7.74
CA PHE A 126 1.62 18.65 6.34
C PHE A 126 0.34 18.60 5.50
N GLY A 127 -0.02 19.69 4.82
CA GLY A 127 -1.32 19.81 4.16
C GLY A 127 -2.46 19.64 5.15
N CYS A 128 -3.40 18.74 4.82
CA CYS A 128 -4.54 18.39 5.68
C CYS A 128 -4.23 17.30 6.72
N ILE A 129 -3.02 16.73 6.71
CA ILE A 129 -2.67 15.56 7.52
C ILE A 129 -1.90 16.01 8.76
N GLY A 130 -2.49 15.80 9.93
CA GLY A 130 -1.81 15.88 11.23
C GLY A 130 -1.37 14.48 11.68
N SER A 131 -0.14 14.34 12.19
CA SER A 131 0.41 13.06 12.64
C SER A 131 1.47 13.27 13.72
N SER A 132 2.18 12.21 14.08
CA SER A 132 3.40 12.28 14.89
C SER A 132 4.46 11.34 14.34
N GLU A 133 5.73 11.76 14.43
CA GLU A 133 6.88 11.02 13.91
C GLU A 133 8.07 11.16 14.86
N LYS A 134 9.03 10.22 14.82
CA LYS A 134 10.28 10.33 15.58
C LYS A 134 11.28 11.20 14.84
N VAL A 135 12.12 11.96 15.55
CA VAL A 135 13.14 12.82 14.93
C VAL A 135 14.07 12.05 14.00
N GLY A 136 14.59 10.89 14.45
CA GLY A 136 15.47 10.06 13.64
C GLY A 136 14.80 9.52 12.36
N ASP A 137 13.51 9.16 12.44
CA ASP A 137 12.73 8.72 11.28
C ASP A 137 12.57 9.87 10.26
N PHE A 138 12.19 11.06 10.74
CA PHE A 138 12.06 12.25 9.90
C PHE A 138 13.37 12.61 9.19
N TYR A 139 14.51 12.51 9.90
CA TYR A 139 15.84 12.76 9.32
C TYR A 139 16.14 11.79 8.18
N ILE A 140 15.90 10.50 8.39
CA ILE A 140 16.11 9.46 7.38
C ILE A 140 15.18 9.70 6.19
N GLN A 141 13.90 9.99 6.43
CA GLN A 141 12.92 10.20 5.37
C GLN A 141 13.35 11.33 4.43
N LEU A 142 13.82 12.46 4.98
CA LEU A 142 14.25 13.65 4.22
C LEU A 142 15.44 13.41 3.28
N VAL A 143 16.28 12.41 3.53
CA VAL A 143 17.49 12.14 2.73
C VAL A 143 17.39 10.86 1.88
N THR A 144 16.30 10.10 2.04
CA THR A 144 16.08 8.82 1.34
C THR A 144 14.86 8.81 0.44
N THR A 145 13.86 9.65 0.70
CA THR A 145 12.63 9.74 -0.10
C THR A 145 12.81 10.75 -1.22
N ASP A 146 12.23 10.48 -2.38
CA ASP A 146 12.14 11.45 -3.47
C ASP A 146 10.82 12.21 -3.33
N TYR A 147 10.85 13.34 -2.62
CA TYR A 147 9.75 14.29 -2.64
C TYR A 147 9.92 15.24 -3.82
N GLU A 148 8.97 15.20 -4.75
CA GLU A 148 8.74 16.28 -5.71
C GLU A 148 8.01 17.42 -4.97
N ASP A 149 8.77 18.21 -4.20
CA ASP A 149 8.37 19.58 -3.88
C ASP A 149 9.20 20.49 -4.80
N ASP A 150 8.57 21.56 -5.31
CA ASP A 150 8.87 22.29 -6.57
C ASP A 150 10.33 22.74 -6.87
N ASP A 151 11.32 22.42 -6.04
CA ASP A 151 12.72 22.82 -6.24
C ASP A 151 13.83 21.85 -5.79
N VAL A 152 13.57 20.66 -5.19
CA VAL A 152 14.66 19.71 -4.83
C VAL A 152 14.23 18.24 -4.86
N SER A 153 14.81 17.45 -5.76
CA SER A 153 14.87 15.98 -5.62
C SER A 153 15.72 15.61 -4.40
N THR A 154 15.16 14.80 -3.50
CA THR A 154 15.62 14.62 -2.11
C THR A 154 16.29 13.28 -1.83
N LYS A 155 16.55 12.44 -2.85
CA LYS A 155 17.44 11.28 -2.69
C LYS A 155 18.89 11.72 -2.59
N LEU A 156 19.26 12.22 -1.41
CA LEU A 156 20.58 12.80 -1.13
C LEU A 156 21.61 11.76 -0.72
N LEU A 157 21.18 10.61 -0.20
CA LEU A 157 22.08 9.49 0.09
C LEU A 157 22.32 8.63 -1.16
N ASN A 158 23.59 8.36 -1.44
CA ASN A 158 23.96 7.39 -2.47
C ASN A 158 23.74 5.94 -1.98
N GLU A 159 23.76 4.97 -2.90
CA GLU A 159 23.53 3.56 -2.58
C GLU A 159 24.47 2.99 -1.51
N ARG A 160 25.73 3.45 -1.46
CA ARG A 160 26.67 3.01 -0.43
C ARG A 160 26.27 3.53 0.95
N GLN A 161 25.85 4.79 1.05
CA GLN A 161 25.36 5.38 2.30
C GLN A 161 24.07 4.70 2.77
N LEU A 162 23.14 4.42 1.85
CA LEU A 162 21.91 3.67 2.16
C LEU A 162 22.21 2.29 2.74
N LYS A 163 23.12 1.52 2.14
CA LYS A 163 23.53 0.21 2.67
C LYS A 163 24.17 0.31 4.07
N ILE A 164 24.97 1.36 4.31
CA ILE A 164 25.56 1.59 5.64
C ILE A 164 24.45 1.96 6.64
N LEU A 165 23.50 2.81 6.25
CA LEU A 165 22.36 3.20 7.08
C LEU A 165 21.52 1.99 7.49
N ASP A 166 21.14 1.15 6.54
CA ASP A 166 20.37 -0.08 6.81
C ASP A 166 21.12 -0.99 7.79
N SER A 167 22.43 -1.18 7.57
CA SER A 167 23.25 -1.93 8.51
C SER A 167 23.25 -1.31 9.91
N LEU A 168 23.42 0.01 10.03
CA LEU A 168 23.42 0.67 11.34
C LEU A 168 22.07 0.52 12.03
N LEU A 169 20.96 0.70 11.31
CA LEU A 169 19.61 0.51 11.86
C LEU A 169 19.39 -0.90 12.40
N ILE A 170 19.86 -1.93 11.69
CA ILE A 170 19.71 -3.34 12.08
C ILE A 170 20.57 -3.67 13.32
N TYR A 171 21.84 -3.27 13.32
CA TYR A 171 22.82 -3.73 14.30
C TYR A 171 22.88 -2.87 15.57
N SER A 172 22.45 -1.62 15.53
CA SER A 172 22.40 -0.74 16.70
C SER A 172 21.07 -0.88 17.45
N GLU A 173 21.10 -0.61 18.76
CA GLU A 173 19.89 -0.43 19.55
C GLU A 173 19.25 0.90 19.17
N ASN A 174 18.01 0.84 18.68
CA ASN A 174 17.20 2.00 18.37
C ASN A 174 15.72 1.59 18.24
N ASN A 175 14.84 2.57 18.44
CA ASN A 175 13.39 2.40 18.36
C ASN A 175 12.80 3.03 17.10
N LEU A 176 13.60 3.35 16.08
CA LEU A 176 13.12 4.02 14.87
C LEU A 176 12.23 3.12 14.03
N ASN A 177 11.20 3.68 13.40
CA ASN A 177 10.32 2.93 12.51
C ASN A 177 11.07 2.46 11.25
N MET A 178 12.04 3.26 10.78
CA MET A 178 12.90 2.91 9.65
C MET A 178 13.73 1.63 9.88
N ARG A 179 13.93 1.22 11.13
CA ARG A 179 14.56 -0.06 11.48
C ARG A 179 13.77 -1.25 10.96
N PHE A 180 12.44 -1.23 11.06
CA PHE A 180 11.58 -2.31 10.58
C PHE A 180 11.69 -2.49 9.07
N ASP A 181 11.77 -1.38 8.35
CA ASP A 181 12.00 -1.33 6.91
C ASP A 181 13.36 -1.93 6.52
N ALA A 182 14.43 -1.50 7.19
CA ALA A 182 15.78 -2.00 6.96
C ALA A 182 15.87 -3.52 7.20
N ILE A 183 15.29 -4.02 8.29
CA ILE A 183 15.24 -5.45 8.60
C ILE A 183 14.45 -6.22 7.54
N SER A 184 13.29 -5.71 7.11
CA SER A 184 12.41 -6.40 6.15
C SER A 184 13.04 -6.53 4.76
N LYS A 185 13.77 -5.48 4.32
CA LYS A 185 14.48 -5.41 3.04
C LYS A 185 15.82 -6.15 3.04
N ALA A 186 16.34 -6.51 4.21
CA ALA A 186 17.64 -7.15 4.32
C ALA A 186 17.68 -8.51 3.59
N GLU A 187 18.75 -8.72 2.84
CA GLU A 187 19.08 -9.99 2.19
C GLU A 187 19.61 -10.99 3.24
N PRO A 188 19.16 -12.26 3.21
CA PRO A 188 19.65 -13.28 4.13
C PRO A 188 21.15 -13.56 3.93
N THR A 189 21.94 -13.39 4.99
CA THR A 189 23.38 -13.75 5.04
C THR A 189 23.70 -14.45 6.34
N GLU A 190 24.69 -15.35 6.35
CA GLU A 190 25.05 -16.09 7.59
C GLU A 190 25.44 -15.15 8.74
N ASP A 191 26.04 -13.99 8.43
CA ASP A 191 26.41 -12.98 9.44
C ASP A 191 25.20 -12.25 10.04
N LEU A 192 24.14 -12.05 9.24
CA LEU A 192 22.92 -11.39 9.69
C LEU A 192 22.02 -12.32 10.53
N TYR A 193 22.07 -13.64 10.28
CA TYR A 193 21.21 -14.62 10.93
C TYR A 193 21.19 -14.52 12.46
N PRO A 194 22.33 -14.51 13.18
CA PRO A 194 22.34 -14.41 14.64
C PRO A 194 21.68 -13.12 15.13
N LYS A 195 21.85 -12.01 14.40
CA LYS A 195 21.28 -10.71 14.77
C LYS A 195 19.77 -10.72 14.63
N VAL A 196 19.21 -11.13 13.49
CA VAL A 196 17.75 -11.15 13.32
C VAL A 196 17.09 -12.11 14.30
N ARG A 197 17.72 -13.26 14.59
CA ARG A 197 17.21 -14.21 15.59
C ARG A 197 17.22 -13.61 16.99
N GLU A 198 18.28 -12.88 17.36
CA GLU A 198 18.35 -12.13 18.61
C GLU A 198 17.19 -11.14 18.73
N LEU A 199 16.90 -10.37 17.67
CA LEU A 199 15.82 -9.38 17.66
C LEU A 199 14.44 -10.00 17.88
N VAL A 200 14.18 -11.17 17.29
CA VAL A 200 12.91 -11.89 17.54
C VAL A 200 12.81 -12.31 19.00
N ILE A 201 13.89 -12.87 19.57
CA ILE A 201 13.87 -13.43 20.94
C ILE A 201 13.81 -12.35 22.01
N LYS A 202 14.60 -11.28 21.85
CA LYS A 202 14.75 -10.25 22.89
C LYS A 202 13.72 -9.13 22.77
N GLU A 203 13.32 -8.79 21.54
CA GLU A 203 12.50 -7.60 21.26
C GLU A 203 11.11 -7.96 20.70
N ASN A 204 10.80 -9.25 20.48
CA ASN A 204 9.61 -9.70 19.74
C ASN A 204 9.46 -8.98 18.38
N ASN A 205 10.59 -8.70 17.70
CA ASN A 205 10.58 -7.88 16.51
C ASN A 205 9.95 -8.63 15.31
N GLN A 206 8.79 -8.14 14.88
CA GLN A 206 7.95 -8.75 13.85
C GLN A 206 8.60 -8.75 12.46
N SER A 207 9.27 -7.66 12.06
CA SER A 207 10.04 -7.63 10.81
C SER A 207 11.21 -8.62 10.84
N ALA A 208 11.86 -8.76 11.99
CA ALA A 208 12.96 -9.72 12.15
C ALA A 208 12.47 -11.17 12.05
N LEU A 209 11.24 -11.47 12.49
CA LEU A 209 10.65 -12.81 12.33
C LEU A 209 10.48 -13.17 10.85
N VAL A 210 9.93 -12.25 10.06
CA VAL A 210 9.73 -12.46 8.62
C VAL A 210 11.09 -12.65 7.93
N THR A 211 12.08 -11.84 8.27
CA THR A 211 13.44 -11.98 7.71
C THR A 211 14.15 -13.25 8.18
N LEU A 212 13.96 -13.66 9.45
CA LEU A 212 14.49 -14.92 9.98
C LEU A 212 13.94 -16.14 9.23
N ALA A 213 12.67 -16.12 8.85
CA ALA A 213 12.06 -17.22 8.12
C ALA A 213 12.65 -17.43 6.72
N LYS A 214 13.23 -16.39 6.09
CA LYS A 214 13.91 -16.52 4.79
C LYS A 214 15.09 -17.51 4.84
N TYR A 215 15.69 -17.76 6.00
CA TYR A 215 16.78 -18.73 6.18
C TYR A 215 16.31 -20.19 6.23
N ARG A 216 15.02 -20.44 6.48
CA ARG A 216 14.40 -21.78 6.49
C ARG A 216 15.10 -22.79 7.39
N LYS A 217 15.64 -22.35 8.53
CA LYS A 217 16.32 -23.22 9.50
C LYS A 217 15.28 -23.88 10.40
N GLU A 218 15.32 -25.21 10.49
CA GLU A 218 14.39 -25.99 11.30
C GLU A 218 14.38 -25.61 12.79
N SER A 219 15.52 -25.13 13.30
CA SER A 219 15.67 -24.65 14.68
C SER A 219 14.78 -23.45 15.03
N ASP A 220 14.21 -22.76 14.04
CA ASP A 220 13.38 -21.56 14.22
C ASP A 220 11.88 -21.86 14.13
N ILE A 221 11.48 -23.10 13.89
CA ILE A 221 10.06 -23.48 13.73
C ILE A 221 9.26 -23.23 15.00
N GLU A 222 9.78 -23.64 16.15
CA GLU A 222 9.14 -23.37 17.45
C GLU A 222 9.04 -21.88 17.74
N LEU A 223 10.00 -21.09 17.27
CA LEU A 223 10.00 -19.64 17.45
C LEU A 223 8.91 -18.98 16.58
N ILE A 224 8.77 -19.44 15.33
CA ILE A 224 7.71 -18.97 14.42
C ILE A 224 6.32 -19.37 14.93
N LEU A 225 6.13 -20.63 15.38
CA LEU A 225 4.85 -21.11 15.90
C LEU A 225 4.35 -20.35 17.13
N LYS A 226 5.27 -19.91 17.99
CA LYS A 226 4.95 -19.18 19.23
C LYS A 226 4.88 -17.68 19.01
N ASN A 227 5.30 -17.17 17.86
CA ASN A 227 5.27 -15.75 17.60
C ASN A 227 3.84 -15.27 17.40
N LYS A 228 3.51 -14.19 18.11
CA LYS A 228 2.25 -13.49 18.05
C LYS A 228 2.50 -12.05 18.48
N ASP A 229 1.99 -11.09 17.72
CA ASP A 229 2.03 -9.69 18.12
C ASP A 229 0.96 -9.40 19.18
N ILE A 230 1.15 -8.31 19.92
CA ILE A 230 0.16 -7.86 20.91
C ILE A 230 -0.98 -7.20 20.14
N ASP A 231 -2.16 -7.79 20.24
CA ASP A 231 -3.39 -7.29 19.63
C ASP A 231 -4.50 -7.20 20.69
N GLU A 232 -5.46 -6.29 20.48
CA GLU A 232 -6.64 -6.18 21.34
C GLU A 232 -7.51 -7.43 21.22
N ASP A 233 -7.54 -8.05 20.04
CA ASP A 233 -8.21 -9.30 19.79
C ASP A 233 -7.30 -10.50 20.09
N ALA A 234 -7.73 -11.34 21.04
CA ALA A 234 -7.01 -12.54 21.46
C ALA A 234 -6.88 -13.60 20.34
N GLU A 235 -7.65 -13.49 19.25
CA GLU A 235 -7.56 -14.37 18.08
C GLU A 235 -6.74 -13.78 16.92
N SER A 236 -6.39 -12.49 16.97
CA SER A 236 -5.59 -11.77 15.97
C SER A 236 -4.11 -11.66 16.37
N GLY A 237 -3.24 -11.11 15.52
CA GLY A 237 -1.83 -10.87 15.83
C GLY A 237 -0.85 -11.88 15.22
N TYR A 238 -1.28 -12.68 14.24
CA TYR A 238 -0.45 -13.65 13.51
C TYR A 238 0.03 -13.12 12.14
N PHE A 239 -0.22 -11.85 11.80
CA PHE A 239 0.14 -11.27 10.50
C PHE A 239 1.58 -11.61 10.05
N SER A 240 2.56 -11.34 10.91
CA SER A 240 3.97 -11.61 10.62
C SER A 240 4.31 -13.09 10.68
N THR A 241 3.63 -13.86 11.54
CA THR A 241 3.75 -15.32 11.61
C THR A 241 3.31 -15.96 10.29
N TYR A 242 2.21 -15.52 9.69
CA TYR A 242 1.79 -15.98 8.37
C TYR A 242 2.80 -15.59 7.28
N LYS A 243 3.33 -14.36 7.31
CA LYS A 243 4.40 -13.95 6.38
C LYS A 243 5.69 -14.75 6.55
N ALA A 244 6.04 -15.12 7.79
CA ALA A 244 7.16 -16.01 8.06
C ALA A 244 6.91 -17.40 7.44
N ILE A 245 5.71 -17.96 7.61
CA ILE A 245 5.34 -19.26 7.03
C ILE A 245 5.32 -19.22 5.48
N GLN A 246 4.93 -18.11 4.86
CA GLN A 246 5.05 -17.94 3.40
C GLN A 246 6.49 -18.07 2.91
N ASN A 247 7.46 -17.53 3.66
CA ASN A 247 8.88 -17.63 3.33
C ASN A 247 9.46 -19.02 3.63
N PHE A 248 8.92 -19.70 4.64
CA PHE A 248 9.33 -21.04 5.07
C PHE A 248 8.12 -21.97 5.27
N PRO A 249 7.54 -22.51 4.19
CA PRO A 249 6.44 -23.47 4.33
C PRO A 249 6.99 -24.82 4.85
N ASP A 250 6.56 -25.23 6.04
CA ASP A 250 6.92 -26.50 6.69
C ASP A 250 5.67 -27.15 7.26
N VAL A 251 5.51 -28.47 7.06
CA VAL A 251 4.31 -29.23 7.45
C VAL A 251 3.90 -29.02 8.91
N ARG A 252 4.85 -28.71 9.80
CA ARG A 252 4.63 -28.45 11.22
C ARG A 252 3.80 -27.18 11.49
N PHE A 253 3.71 -26.25 10.54
CA PHE A 253 2.87 -25.05 10.68
C PHE A 253 1.41 -25.28 10.24
N LEU A 254 1.10 -26.34 9.48
CA LEU A 254 -0.25 -26.59 8.97
C LEU A 254 -1.34 -26.67 10.06
N PRO A 255 -1.11 -27.29 11.24
CA PRO A 255 -2.13 -27.32 12.30
C PRO A 255 -2.52 -25.92 12.79
N LEU A 256 -1.57 -24.98 12.85
CA LEU A 256 -1.84 -23.58 13.22
C LEU A 256 -2.70 -22.91 12.14
N LEU A 257 -2.32 -23.06 10.86
CA LEU A 257 -3.07 -22.46 9.75
C LEU A 257 -4.49 -23.01 9.65
N GLU A 258 -4.68 -24.32 9.83
CA GLU A 258 -5.99 -24.96 9.80
C GLU A 258 -6.86 -24.52 10.98
N LYS A 259 -6.29 -24.44 12.18
CA LYS A 259 -6.99 -23.91 13.35
C LYS A 259 -7.44 -22.48 13.10
N ASN A 260 -6.52 -21.60 12.72
CA ASN A 260 -6.83 -20.18 12.56
C ASN A 260 -7.80 -19.95 11.41
N LEU A 261 -7.70 -20.71 10.30
CA LEU A 261 -8.70 -20.67 9.22
C LEU A 261 -10.09 -20.99 9.76
N ASN A 262 -10.24 -22.06 10.55
CA ASN A 262 -11.55 -22.43 11.08
C ASN A 262 -12.16 -21.33 11.96
N ASN A 263 -11.34 -20.64 12.75
CA ASN A 263 -11.80 -19.50 13.56
C ASN A 263 -12.36 -18.36 12.70
N THR A 264 -11.80 -18.13 11.51
CA THR A 264 -12.30 -17.05 10.62
C THR A 264 -13.66 -17.30 9.98
N LEU A 265 -14.19 -18.54 9.99
CA LEU A 265 -15.32 -18.93 9.12
C LEU A 265 -16.70 -18.52 9.66
N ASP A 266 -16.82 -18.35 10.98
CA ASP A 266 -18.08 -18.05 11.67
C ASP A 266 -18.22 -16.56 12.03
N GLU A 267 -17.26 -15.73 11.62
CA GLU A 267 -17.25 -14.29 11.93
C GLU A 267 -18.22 -13.49 11.06
N ASP A 268 -18.75 -12.40 11.63
CA ASP A 268 -19.61 -11.43 10.95
C ASP A 268 -18.85 -10.19 10.45
N TYR A 269 -17.53 -10.18 10.64
CA TYR A 269 -16.60 -9.16 10.14
C TYR A 269 -15.52 -9.82 9.27
N PHE A 270 -14.65 -8.98 8.68
CA PHE A 270 -13.45 -9.45 8.01
C PHE A 270 -12.20 -8.79 8.61
N SER A 271 -11.09 -9.52 8.63
CA SER A 271 -9.78 -8.98 8.98
C SER A 271 -8.84 -8.99 7.79
N GLN A 272 -8.05 -7.91 7.65
CA GLN A 272 -6.98 -7.86 6.65
C GLN A 272 -5.88 -8.89 6.91
N GLU A 273 -5.74 -9.35 8.15
CA GLU A 273 -4.78 -10.39 8.52
C GLU A 273 -5.06 -11.72 7.80
N TRP A 274 -6.33 -12.03 7.54
CA TRP A 274 -6.72 -13.28 6.88
C TRP A 274 -6.15 -13.39 5.46
N ARG A 275 -5.89 -12.27 4.79
CA ARG A 275 -5.18 -12.25 3.51
C ARG A 275 -3.83 -12.95 3.61
N GLU A 276 -3.06 -12.67 4.67
CA GLU A 276 -1.76 -13.31 4.90
C GLU A 276 -1.90 -14.79 5.29
N LEU A 277 -2.97 -15.16 6.02
CA LEU A 277 -3.30 -16.55 6.31
C LEU A 277 -3.52 -17.36 5.02
N TYR A 278 -4.34 -16.86 4.10
CA TYR A 278 -4.59 -17.53 2.82
C TYR A 278 -3.32 -17.62 1.96
N LEU A 279 -2.49 -16.56 1.95
CA LEU A 279 -1.19 -16.57 1.29
C LEU A 279 -0.25 -17.64 1.90
N ALA A 280 -0.22 -17.75 3.23
CA ALA A 280 0.55 -18.78 3.94
C ALA A 280 0.07 -20.19 3.59
N ILE A 281 -1.22 -20.44 3.55
CA ILE A 281 -1.79 -21.73 3.11
C ILE A 281 -1.39 -22.01 1.65
N ALA A 282 -1.58 -21.05 0.76
CA ALA A 282 -1.30 -21.24 -0.66
C ALA A 282 0.18 -21.49 -0.97
N SER A 283 1.10 -21.00 -0.13
CA SER A 283 2.55 -21.17 -0.29
C SER A 283 3.03 -22.63 -0.31
N TYR A 284 2.27 -23.55 0.30
CA TYR A 284 2.60 -24.99 0.35
C TYR A 284 2.48 -25.71 -0.99
N LYS A 285 1.62 -25.22 -1.90
CA LYS A 285 1.41 -25.80 -3.24
C LYS A 285 1.17 -27.31 -3.21
N SER A 286 0.32 -27.75 -2.27
CA SER A 286 0.08 -29.15 -1.93
C SER A 286 -1.41 -29.49 -1.94
N GLN A 287 -1.74 -30.78 -1.87
CA GLN A 287 -3.12 -31.22 -1.78
C GLN A 287 -3.83 -30.71 -0.52
N LYS A 288 -3.13 -30.74 0.63
CA LYS A 288 -3.67 -30.22 1.89
C LYS A 288 -3.94 -28.73 1.83
N SER A 289 -3.09 -27.93 1.18
CA SER A 289 -3.38 -26.51 1.00
C SER A 289 -4.56 -26.26 0.07
N LEU A 290 -4.71 -27.02 -1.02
CA LEU A 290 -5.91 -26.95 -1.87
C LEU A 290 -7.19 -27.25 -1.08
N GLU A 291 -7.17 -28.28 -0.23
CA GLU A 291 -8.28 -28.63 0.65
C GLU A 291 -8.66 -27.46 1.57
N LEU A 292 -7.66 -26.86 2.25
CA LEU A 292 -7.87 -25.71 3.13
C LEU A 292 -8.42 -24.48 2.36
N LEU A 293 -7.87 -24.17 1.19
CA LEU A 293 -8.35 -23.07 0.34
C LEU A 293 -9.78 -23.30 -0.18
N SER A 294 -10.26 -24.55 -0.20
CA SER A 294 -11.61 -24.89 -0.65
C SER A 294 -12.67 -24.80 0.47
N ILE A 295 -12.26 -24.73 1.74
CA ILE A 295 -13.17 -24.68 2.89
C ILE A 295 -14.15 -23.50 2.82
N PRO A 296 -13.73 -22.25 2.50
CA PRO A 296 -14.64 -21.09 2.55
C PRO A 296 -15.83 -21.18 1.61
N PHE A 297 -15.72 -21.94 0.51
CA PHE A 297 -16.81 -22.13 -0.44
C PHE A 297 -18.00 -22.89 0.14
N THR A 298 -17.77 -23.68 1.20
CA THR A 298 -18.76 -24.60 1.78
C THR A 298 -19.13 -24.29 3.23
N LYS A 299 -18.23 -23.67 3.99
CA LYS A 299 -18.39 -23.49 5.44
C LYS A 299 -18.84 -22.08 5.85
N VAL A 300 -18.46 -21.04 5.10
CA VAL A 300 -18.86 -19.67 5.44
C VAL A 300 -20.34 -19.48 5.12
N LYS A 301 -21.15 -19.26 6.16
CA LYS A 301 -22.61 -19.12 6.04
C LYS A 301 -23.02 -17.72 5.61
N ASN A 302 -22.31 -16.70 6.09
CA ASN A 302 -22.60 -15.32 5.77
C ASN A 302 -22.14 -15.01 4.33
N LYS A 303 -23.08 -14.64 3.45
CA LYS A 303 -22.81 -14.40 2.03
C LYS A 303 -21.88 -13.22 1.78
N ASP A 304 -21.97 -12.17 2.60
CA ASP A 304 -21.14 -10.97 2.41
C ASP A 304 -19.71 -11.23 2.89
N ILE A 305 -19.55 -11.96 4.00
CA ILE A 305 -18.24 -12.40 4.48
C ILE A 305 -17.60 -13.41 3.54
N LYS A 306 -18.38 -14.34 2.99
CA LYS A 306 -17.90 -15.32 2.00
C LYS A 306 -17.16 -14.63 0.84
N LYS A 307 -17.67 -13.50 0.33
CA LYS A 307 -17.03 -12.77 -0.79
C LYS A 307 -15.58 -12.38 -0.47
N TYR A 308 -15.32 -11.89 0.74
CA TYR A 308 -13.96 -11.54 1.18
C TYR A 308 -13.04 -12.76 1.22
N HIS A 309 -13.51 -13.89 1.77
CA HIS A 309 -12.71 -15.12 1.75
C HIS A 309 -12.40 -15.60 0.33
N ILE A 310 -13.38 -15.55 -0.58
CA ILE A 310 -13.16 -15.94 -1.98
C ILE A 310 -12.15 -15.00 -2.65
N GLU A 311 -12.23 -13.70 -2.37
CA GLU A 311 -11.24 -12.73 -2.86
C GLU A 311 -9.83 -13.04 -2.34
N PHE A 312 -9.70 -13.35 -1.05
CA PHE A 312 -8.41 -13.70 -0.46
C PHE A 312 -7.84 -15.01 -1.02
N VAL A 313 -8.69 -16.03 -1.22
CA VAL A 313 -8.28 -17.28 -1.88
C VAL A 313 -7.81 -17.01 -3.31
N ASN A 314 -8.57 -16.22 -4.08
CA ASN A 314 -8.20 -15.85 -5.45
C ASN A 314 -6.84 -15.14 -5.48
N ASN A 315 -6.64 -14.14 -4.62
CA ASN A 315 -5.36 -13.45 -4.52
C ASN A 315 -4.22 -14.40 -4.12
N ALA A 316 -4.44 -15.27 -3.14
CA ALA A 316 -3.43 -16.19 -2.65
C ALA A 316 -2.97 -17.19 -3.73
N ILE A 317 -3.90 -17.69 -4.55
CA ILE A 317 -3.60 -18.56 -5.69
C ILE A 317 -2.82 -17.80 -6.76
N LEU A 318 -3.19 -16.55 -7.08
CA LEU A 318 -2.50 -15.74 -8.10
C LEU A 318 -1.08 -15.35 -7.69
N VAL A 319 -0.82 -15.15 -6.40
CA VAL A 319 0.54 -14.96 -5.87
C VAL A 319 1.31 -16.28 -5.89
N ASN A 320 0.66 -17.40 -5.54
CA ASN A 320 1.30 -18.72 -5.45
C ASN A 320 0.97 -19.66 -6.62
N LYS A 321 0.89 -19.12 -7.84
CA LYS A 321 0.50 -19.84 -9.07
C LYS A 321 1.11 -21.25 -9.12
N CYS A 322 0.24 -22.25 -9.18
CA CYS A 322 0.59 -23.66 -9.20
C CYS A 322 -0.55 -24.46 -9.83
N LYS A 323 -0.20 -25.44 -10.66
CA LYS A 323 -1.16 -26.27 -11.40
C LYS A 323 -2.22 -26.92 -10.51
N ILE A 324 -1.86 -27.26 -9.27
CA ILE A 324 -2.79 -27.86 -8.30
C ILE A 324 -3.97 -26.94 -7.94
N TYR A 325 -3.84 -25.62 -8.13
CA TYR A 325 -4.87 -24.63 -7.84
C TYR A 325 -5.68 -24.20 -9.07
N ASP A 326 -5.29 -24.60 -10.28
CA ASP A 326 -5.90 -24.11 -11.52
C ASP A 326 -7.41 -24.37 -11.56
N ASP A 327 -7.85 -25.57 -11.17
CA ASP A 327 -9.27 -25.93 -11.16
C ASP A 327 -10.08 -25.11 -10.15
N LEU A 328 -9.51 -24.82 -8.98
CA LEU A 328 -10.15 -23.95 -7.99
C LEU A 328 -10.24 -22.52 -8.50
N LEU A 329 -9.21 -22.02 -9.20
CA LEU A 329 -9.24 -20.70 -9.80
C LEU A 329 -10.31 -20.61 -10.91
N TRP A 330 -10.42 -21.62 -11.76
CA TRP A 330 -11.51 -21.72 -12.73
C TRP A 330 -12.88 -21.70 -12.06
N LYS A 331 -13.04 -22.46 -10.96
CA LYS A 331 -14.27 -22.50 -10.18
C LYS A 331 -14.65 -21.12 -9.63
N ILE A 332 -13.68 -20.37 -9.12
CA ILE A 332 -13.88 -18.99 -8.61
C ILE A 332 -14.48 -18.10 -9.70
N TRP A 333 -13.87 -18.08 -10.89
CA TRP A 333 -14.45 -17.33 -12.01
C TRP A 333 -15.83 -17.89 -12.39
N GLN A 334 -15.96 -19.22 -12.41
CA GLN A 334 -17.14 -19.86 -12.95
C GLN A 334 -18.40 -19.70 -12.11
N GLU A 335 -18.26 -19.79 -10.79
CA GLU A 335 -19.36 -19.87 -9.82
C GLU A 335 -19.52 -18.58 -9.00
N GLU A 336 -18.41 -17.89 -8.70
CA GLU A 336 -18.42 -16.70 -7.84
C GLU A 336 -18.31 -15.40 -8.65
N HIS A 337 -18.19 -15.50 -9.99
CA HIS A 337 -18.05 -14.37 -10.92
C HIS A 337 -16.90 -13.41 -10.58
N LEU A 338 -15.86 -13.94 -9.91
CA LEU A 338 -14.70 -13.17 -9.53
C LEU A 338 -13.59 -13.34 -10.56
N ILE A 339 -13.30 -12.27 -11.29
CA ILE A 339 -12.18 -12.18 -12.21
C ILE A 339 -11.54 -10.79 -12.15
N THR A 340 -10.21 -10.77 -12.13
CA THR A 340 -9.36 -9.59 -12.23
C THR A 340 -8.55 -9.63 -13.53
N LEU A 341 -7.99 -8.49 -13.94
CA LEU A 341 -7.08 -8.42 -15.09
C LEU A 341 -5.89 -9.37 -14.96
N GLU A 342 -5.38 -9.56 -13.74
CA GLU A 342 -4.30 -10.51 -13.48
C GLU A 342 -4.75 -11.96 -13.70
N SER A 343 -5.88 -12.38 -13.10
CA SER A 343 -6.41 -13.73 -13.33
C SER A 343 -6.77 -13.98 -14.80
N PHE A 344 -7.31 -12.98 -15.50
CA PHE A 344 -7.62 -13.09 -16.92
C PHE A 344 -6.35 -13.37 -17.76
N LYS A 345 -5.27 -12.61 -17.51
CA LYS A 345 -3.97 -12.85 -18.13
C LYS A 345 -3.44 -14.25 -17.84
N TYR A 346 -3.62 -14.74 -16.62
CA TYR A 346 -3.21 -16.08 -16.23
C TYR A 346 -4.05 -17.18 -16.92
N PHE A 347 -5.37 -17.03 -16.98
CA PHE A 347 -6.26 -17.96 -17.69
C PHE A 347 -5.93 -18.08 -19.19
N LEU A 348 -5.55 -16.97 -19.84
CA LEU A 348 -5.07 -16.99 -21.22
C LEU A 348 -3.80 -17.84 -21.40
N GLN A 349 -2.96 -17.97 -20.38
CA GLN A 349 -1.78 -18.84 -20.40
C GLN A 349 -2.17 -20.30 -20.17
N LEU A 350 -3.16 -20.56 -19.32
CA LEU A 350 -3.63 -21.91 -18.99
C LEU A 350 -4.45 -22.54 -20.12
N ASN A 351 -5.50 -21.86 -20.58
CA ASN A 351 -6.41 -22.35 -21.61
C ASN A 351 -7.16 -21.21 -22.29
N LYS A 352 -6.68 -20.78 -23.46
CA LYS A 352 -7.29 -19.69 -24.25
C LYS A 352 -8.73 -20.01 -24.69
N ALA A 353 -9.02 -21.25 -25.07
CA ALA A 353 -10.35 -21.65 -25.53
C ALA A 353 -11.38 -21.53 -24.41
N LYS A 354 -11.09 -22.12 -23.24
CA LYS A 354 -11.93 -21.98 -22.04
C LYS A 354 -12.07 -20.52 -21.61
N THR A 355 -10.99 -19.75 -21.66
CA THR A 355 -11.02 -18.31 -21.36
C THR A 355 -11.98 -17.57 -22.27
N LEU A 356 -11.94 -17.82 -23.59
CA LEU A 356 -12.81 -17.14 -24.55
C LEU A 356 -14.29 -17.42 -24.29
N GLU A 357 -14.64 -18.66 -23.96
CA GLU A 357 -16.04 -19.02 -23.69
C GLU A 357 -16.56 -18.42 -22.39
N LEU A 358 -15.72 -18.38 -21.35
CA LEU A 358 -16.07 -17.70 -20.11
C LEU A 358 -16.16 -16.18 -20.30
N SER A 359 -15.28 -15.59 -21.12
CA SER A 359 -15.38 -14.18 -21.54
C SER A 359 -16.72 -13.85 -22.18
N LYS A 360 -17.23 -14.71 -23.08
CA LYS A 360 -18.55 -14.52 -23.69
C LYS A 360 -19.67 -14.57 -22.66
N ARG A 361 -19.55 -15.47 -21.69
CA ARG A 361 -20.53 -15.62 -20.59
C ARG A 361 -20.57 -14.40 -19.65
N GLU A 362 -19.47 -13.66 -19.50
CA GLU A 362 -19.48 -12.40 -18.73
C GLU A 362 -20.44 -11.36 -19.31
N PHE A 363 -20.62 -11.35 -20.63
CA PHE A 363 -21.50 -10.39 -21.31
C PHE A 363 -22.89 -10.93 -21.65
N ILE A 364 -23.05 -12.25 -21.70
CA ILE A 364 -24.28 -12.89 -22.19
C ILE A 364 -24.89 -13.72 -21.06
N PRO A 365 -26.00 -13.26 -20.44
CA PRO A 365 -26.72 -14.04 -19.46
C PRO A 365 -27.10 -15.42 -20.01
N ASN A 366 -26.90 -16.47 -19.21
CA ASN A 366 -27.19 -17.86 -19.55
C ASN A 366 -26.43 -18.41 -20.78
N TYR A 367 -25.27 -17.83 -21.14
CA TYR A 367 -24.42 -18.38 -22.20
C TYR A 367 -23.98 -19.81 -21.92
N GLN A 368 -24.20 -20.70 -22.89
CA GLN A 368 -23.71 -22.08 -22.84
C GLN A 368 -22.28 -22.14 -23.37
N ILE A 369 -21.36 -22.53 -22.50
CA ILE A 369 -19.94 -22.74 -22.83
C ILE A 369 -19.82 -23.86 -23.85
N LYS A 370 -19.08 -23.60 -24.94
CA LYS A 370 -18.83 -24.57 -26.00
C LYS A 370 -17.42 -25.12 -25.93
N ASP A 371 -17.23 -26.38 -26.29
CA ASP A 371 -15.89 -26.91 -26.57
C ASP A 371 -15.44 -26.38 -27.94
N ILE A 372 -14.36 -25.59 -27.95
CA ILE A 372 -13.78 -25.06 -29.18
C ILE A 372 -12.45 -25.76 -29.46
N GLU A 373 -12.33 -26.33 -30.66
CA GLU A 373 -11.09 -26.98 -31.13
C GLU A 373 -10.03 -25.98 -31.62
N SER A 374 -10.45 -24.79 -32.07
CA SER A 374 -9.54 -23.76 -32.56
C SER A 374 -8.89 -22.98 -31.41
N ILE A 375 -7.60 -22.68 -31.54
CA ILE A 375 -6.84 -21.92 -30.56
C ILE A 375 -7.14 -20.42 -30.74
N PRO A 376 -7.74 -19.72 -29.76
CA PRO A 376 -7.98 -18.29 -29.85
C PRO A 376 -6.69 -17.48 -29.99
N LYS A 377 -6.76 -16.42 -30.81
CA LYS A 377 -5.70 -15.45 -31.04
C LYS A 377 -5.66 -14.42 -29.91
N THR A 378 -4.45 -13.96 -29.59
CA THR A 378 -4.17 -12.90 -28.62
C THR A 378 -3.27 -11.84 -29.26
N ARG A 379 -3.37 -10.58 -28.82
CA ARG A 379 -2.50 -9.47 -29.27
C ARG A 379 -2.16 -8.60 -28.06
N GLU A 380 -0.95 -8.03 -27.98
CA GLU A 380 -0.57 -7.21 -26.83
C GLU A 380 -1.48 -6.00 -26.63
N ASN A 381 -1.88 -5.35 -27.72
CA ASN A 381 -2.77 -4.18 -27.70
C ASN A 381 -4.23 -4.50 -27.30
N MET A 382 -4.56 -5.74 -26.97
CA MET A 382 -5.88 -6.09 -26.45
C MET A 382 -6.04 -5.72 -24.97
N PHE A 383 -4.93 -5.64 -24.21
CA PHE A 383 -4.94 -5.35 -22.78
C PHE A 383 -5.03 -3.85 -22.54
N THR A 384 -5.98 -3.45 -21.69
CA THR A 384 -6.13 -2.08 -21.19
C THR A 384 -6.20 -2.10 -19.67
N GLU A 385 -6.32 -0.94 -19.04
CA GLU A 385 -6.54 -0.84 -17.59
C GLU A 385 -7.92 -1.37 -17.18
N SER A 386 -8.89 -1.37 -18.10
CA SER A 386 -10.22 -1.93 -17.90
C SER A 386 -10.26 -3.42 -18.24
N LEU A 387 -10.68 -4.24 -17.27
CA LEU A 387 -10.94 -5.67 -17.48
C LEU A 387 -12.04 -5.88 -18.53
N GLU A 388 -13.13 -5.13 -18.44
CA GLU A 388 -14.27 -5.24 -19.35
C GLU A 388 -13.86 -4.95 -20.80
N GLU A 389 -13.11 -3.86 -21.02
CA GLU A 389 -12.58 -3.51 -22.34
C GLU A 389 -11.58 -4.57 -22.85
N THR A 390 -10.74 -5.10 -21.96
CA THR A 390 -9.79 -6.17 -22.28
C THR A 390 -10.51 -7.45 -22.75
N ILE A 391 -11.55 -7.88 -22.02
CA ILE A 391 -12.35 -9.05 -22.39
C ILE A 391 -13.07 -8.80 -23.72
N LEU A 392 -13.63 -7.59 -23.92
CA LEU A 392 -14.28 -7.23 -25.18
C LEU A 392 -13.31 -7.26 -26.37
N ASN A 393 -12.10 -6.72 -26.22
CA ASN A 393 -11.04 -6.79 -27.24
C ASN A 393 -10.67 -8.25 -27.55
N PHE A 394 -10.62 -9.11 -26.53
CA PHE A 394 -10.34 -10.53 -26.72
C PHE A 394 -11.43 -11.22 -27.55
N ILE A 395 -12.70 -10.95 -27.26
CA ILE A 395 -13.83 -11.46 -28.04
C ILE A 395 -13.75 -10.91 -29.46
N LEU A 396 -13.51 -9.61 -29.65
CA LEU A 396 -13.43 -8.97 -30.97
C LEU A 396 -12.38 -9.61 -31.90
N ILE A 397 -11.22 -9.98 -31.36
CA ILE A 397 -10.14 -10.64 -32.12
C ILE A 397 -10.57 -12.04 -32.63
N ASN A 398 -11.46 -12.71 -31.89
CA ASN A 398 -11.78 -14.12 -32.09
C ASN A 398 -13.20 -14.38 -32.64
N ASP A 399 -14.12 -13.45 -32.44
CA ASP A 399 -15.52 -13.51 -32.83
C ASP A 399 -16.06 -12.08 -33.07
N LYS A 400 -15.66 -11.50 -34.21
CA LYS A 400 -15.97 -10.11 -34.57
C LYS A 400 -17.47 -9.83 -34.56
N LEU A 401 -18.28 -10.75 -35.11
CA LEU A 401 -19.73 -10.55 -35.20
C LEU A 401 -20.36 -10.53 -33.81
N LEU A 402 -19.94 -11.44 -32.91
CA LEU A 402 -20.42 -11.43 -31.54
C LEU A 402 -20.03 -10.14 -30.81
N ALA A 403 -18.76 -9.73 -30.89
CA ALA A 403 -18.31 -8.49 -30.27
C ALA A 403 -19.08 -7.26 -30.78
N TYR A 404 -19.38 -7.20 -32.08
CA TYR A 404 -20.19 -6.15 -32.68
C TYR A 404 -21.61 -6.11 -32.11
N ASN A 405 -22.25 -7.28 -31.98
CA ASN A 405 -23.56 -7.38 -31.35
C ASN A 405 -23.52 -6.96 -29.88
N LEU A 406 -22.49 -7.35 -29.14
CA LEU A 406 -22.30 -6.95 -27.73
C LEU A 406 -22.15 -5.44 -27.59
N ILE A 407 -21.26 -4.81 -28.38
CA ILE A 407 -21.09 -3.35 -28.39
C ILE A 407 -22.41 -2.66 -28.74
N SER A 408 -23.13 -3.16 -29.74
CA SER A 408 -24.42 -2.61 -30.15
C SER A 408 -25.48 -2.71 -29.05
N ASP A 409 -25.57 -3.85 -28.37
CA ASP A 409 -26.51 -4.07 -27.26
C ASP A 409 -26.18 -3.14 -26.08
N LYS A 410 -24.90 -2.99 -25.77
CA LYS A 410 -24.42 -2.11 -24.72
C LYS A 410 -24.64 -0.64 -25.03
N ILE A 411 -24.43 -0.19 -26.27
CA ILE A 411 -24.83 1.16 -26.71
C ILE A 411 -26.34 1.39 -26.51
N ALA A 412 -27.18 0.37 -26.71
CA ALA A 412 -28.62 0.52 -26.55
C ALA A 412 -29.06 0.58 -25.09
N ASN A 413 -28.39 -0.15 -24.19
CA ASN A 413 -28.94 -0.48 -22.87
C ASN A 413 -28.06 -0.09 -21.66
N GLU A 414 -26.78 0.26 -21.87
CA GLU A 414 -25.84 0.50 -20.77
C GLU A 414 -26.11 1.82 -20.02
N THR A 415 -25.66 1.85 -18.77
CA THR A 415 -25.72 3.02 -17.88
C THR A 415 -24.55 3.99 -18.11
N VAL A 416 -24.68 5.22 -17.61
CA VAL A 416 -23.72 6.31 -17.82
C VAL A 416 -22.27 5.91 -17.49
N SER A 417 -22.06 5.14 -16.42
CA SER A 417 -20.71 4.85 -15.90
C SER A 417 -19.84 4.01 -16.84
N ASN A 418 -20.45 3.12 -17.63
CA ASN A 418 -19.71 2.22 -18.53
C ASN A 418 -19.94 2.53 -20.01
N PHE A 419 -20.82 3.49 -20.30
CA PHE A 419 -21.22 3.83 -21.67
C PHE A 419 -20.05 4.28 -22.55
N GLU A 420 -19.14 5.08 -21.99
CA GLU A 420 -17.97 5.64 -22.69
C GLU A 420 -17.11 4.54 -23.35
N ILE A 421 -16.92 3.40 -22.67
CA ILE A 421 -16.12 2.27 -23.17
C ILE A 421 -16.65 1.80 -24.54
N TYR A 422 -17.97 1.70 -24.69
CA TYR A 422 -18.61 1.19 -25.89
C TYR A 422 -18.62 2.20 -27.04
N CYS A 423 -18.82 3.48 -26.73
CA CYS A 423 -18.71 4.60 -27.67
C CYS A 423 -17.28 4.75 -28.21
N LYS A 424 -16.28 4.68 -27.33
CA LYS A 424 -14.86 4.64 -27.70
C LYS A 424 -14.58 3.48 -28.65
N LYS A 425 -15.06 2.26 -28.34
CA LYS A 425 -14.86 1.10 -29.23
C LYS A 425 -15.53 1.25 -30.58
N ALA A 426 -16.77 1.75 -30.63
CA ALA A 426 -17.44 2.03 -31.90
C ALA A 426 -16.67 3.05 -32.74
N SER A 427 -16.15 4.11 -32.11
CA SER A 427 -15.32 5.15 -32.73
C SER A 427 -13.97 4.64 -33.23
N GLU A 428 -13.32 3.72 -32.51
CA GLU A 428 -12.08 3.07 -32.94
C GLU A 428 -12.31 2.17 -34.16
N LEU A 429 -13.41 1.42 -34.17
CA LEU A 429 -13.74 0.46 -35.22
C LEU A 429 -14.26 1.13 -36.51
N LYS A 430 -14.92 2.28 -36.39
CA LYS A 430 -15.49 3.08 -37.51
C LYS A 430 -16.36 2.27 -38.47
N ASP A 431 -17.05 1.27 -37.94
CA ASP A 431 -17.87 0.37 -38.73
C ASP A 431 -19.34 0.81 -38.72
N ARG A 432 -19.96 0.87 -39.91
CA ARG A 432 -21.35 1.34 -40.08
C ARG A 432 -22.37 0.53 -39.27
N PHE A 433 -21.99 -0.67 -38.82
CA PHE A 433 -22.77 -1.51 -37.91
C PHE A 433 -23.28 -0.75 -36.67
N PHE A 434 -22.50 0.20 -36.13
CA PHE A 434 -22.83 0.90 -34.88
C PHE A 434 -23.71 2.15 -35.05
N ILE A 435 -23.89 2.62 -36.29
CA ILE A 435 -24.60 3.89 -36.56
C ILE A 435 -26.07 3.83 -36.10
N GLU A 436 -26.79 2.76 -36.48
CA GLU A 436 -28.21 2.65 -36.16
C GLU A 436 -28.47 2.47 -34.64
N PRO A 437 -27.72 1.62 -33.92
CA PRO A 437 -27.79 1.55 -32.45
C PRO A 437 -27.60 2.91 -31.76
N LEU A 438 -26.59 3.68 -32.18
CA LEU A 438 -26.31 5.02 -31.64
C LEU A 438 -27.49 5.97 -31.89
N PHE A 439 -28.02 6.02 -33.12
CA PHE A 439 -29.19 6.84 -33.42
C PHE A 439 -30.43 6.41 -32.63
N LYS A 440 -30.62 5.11 -32.43
CA LYS A 440 -31.75 4.58 -31.66
C LYS A 440 -31.66 5.04 -30.20
N ARG A 441 -30.50 4.91 -29.56
CA ARG A 441 -30.27 5.38 -28.18
C ARG A 441 -30.44 6.89 -28.07
N MET A 442 -29.84 7.65 -28.98
CA MET A 442 -29.89 9.12 -28.99
C MET A 442 -31.32 9.68 -28.97
N LYS A 443 -32.25 9.03 -29.68
CA LYS A 443 -33.67 9.45 -29.74
C LYS A 443 -34.35 9.42 -28.37
N THR A 444 -33.99 8.47 -27.51
CA THR A 444 -34.61 8.28 -26.20
C THR A 444 -33.77 8.80 -25.04
N GLU A 445 -32.50 9.13 -25.24
CA GLU A 445 -31.55 9.51 -24.18
C GLU A 445 -31.77 10.90 -23.56
N ASP A 446 -32.11 10.98 -22.27
CA ASP A 446 -32.30 12.24 -21.54
C ASP A 446 -31.06 12.69 -20.77
N ASN A 447 -30.07 11.83 -20.59
CA ASN A 447 -28.81 12.16 -19.94
C ASN A 447 -27.86 12.90 -20.90
N ALA A 448 -27.48 14.13 -20.54
CA ALA A 448 -26.62 14.98 -21.37
C ALA A 448 -25.23 14.39 -21.63
N TYR A 449 -24.64 13.67 -20.66
CA TYR A 449 -23.34 13.03 -20.82
C TYR A 449 -23.40 11.91 -21.85
N VAL A 450 -24.38 11.00 -21.72
CA VAL A 450 -24.58 9.91 -22.69
C VAL A 450 -24.93 10.45 -24.07
N TYR A 451 -25.78 11.47 -24.14
CA TYR A 451 -26.13 12.13 -25.40
C TYR A 451 -24.90 12.72 -26.10
N LEU A 452 -24.04 13.43 -25.36
CA LEU A 452 -22.82 14.02 -25.89
C LEU A 452 -21.88 12.95 -26.45
N GLU A 453 -21.63 11.89 -25.67
CA GLU A 453 -20.81 10.75 -26.09
C GLU A 453 -21.32 10.10 -27.40
N ILE A 454 -22.64 9.96 -27.54
CA ILE A 454 -23.25 9.43 -28.78
C ILE A 454 -22.97 10.36 -29.97
N VAL A 455 -23.16 11.67 -29.80
CA VAL A 455 -22.96 12.65 -30.86
C VAL A 455 -21.49 12.71 -31.27
N GLU A 456 -20.56 12.76 -30.32
CA GLU A 456 -19.12 12.74 -30.59
C GLU A 456 -18.70 11.46 -31.31
N THR A 457 -19.22 10.32 -30.86
CA THR A 457 -19.02 9.03 -31.51
C THR A 457 -19.51 9.07 -32.95
N LEU A 458 -20.74 9.53 -33.22
CA LEU A 458 -21.30 9.62 -34.58
C LEU A 458 -20.49 10.57 -35.48
N ILE A 459 -20.01 11.70 -34.96
CA ILE A 459 -19.15 12.64 -35.69
C ILE A 459 -17.81 11.99 -36.07
N SER A 460 -17.26 11.12 -35.21
CA SER A 460 -15.98 10.45 -35.44
C SER A 460 -15.95 9.56 -36.70
N PHE A 461 -17.12 9.11 -37.19
CA PHE A 461 -17.25 8.34 -38.42
C PHE A 461 -16.95 9.16 -39.68
N LYS A 462 -17.00 10.50 -39.62
CA LYS A 462 -16.74 11.41 -40.75
C LYS A 462 -17.55 11.08 -42.01
N ASP A 463 -18.80 10.63 -41.83
CA ASP A 463 -19.70 10.28 -42.93
C ASP A 463 -20.77 11.37 -43.10
N ASP A 464 -20.72 12.09 -44.23
CA ASP A 464 -21.63 13.20 -44.54
C ASP A 464 -23.11 12.78 -44.56
N SER A 465 -23.41 11.49 -44.75
CA SER A 465 -24.78 10.97 -44.69
C SER A 465 -25.33 10.90 -43.27
N ILE A 466 -24.45 10.75 -42.26
CA ILE A 466 -24.80 10.81 -40.84
C ILE A 466 -25.16 12.26 -40.46
N ASN A 467 -24.38 13.24 -40.95
CA ASN A 467 -24.60 14.66 -40.71
C ASN A 467 -25.92 15.20 -41.31
N LYS A 468 -26.46 14.51 -42.32
CA LYS A 468 -27.76 14.84 -42.95
C LYS A 468 -28.97 14.22 -42.23
N LYS A 469 -28.77 13.24 -41.34
CA LYS A 469 -29.85 12.75 -40.47
C LYS A 469 -30.12 13.82 -39.41
N ASP A 470 -31.30 14.43 -39.47
CA ASP A 470 -31.65 15.62 -38.70
C ASP A 470 -31.56 15.39 -37.17
N PHE A 471 -30.68 16.14 -36.49
CA PHE A 471 -30.47 16.07 -35.04
C PHE A 471 -31.50 16.89 -34.23
N ARG A 472 -32.51 17.49 -34.88
CA ARG A 472 -33.35 18.56 -34.30
C ARG A 472 -34.44 18.17 -33.30
N ASN A 473 -34.62 16.90 -32.92
CA ASN A 473 -35.80 16.48 -32.15
C ASN A 473 -35.71 16.56 -30.60
N LYS A 474 -34.81 17.35 -30.00
CA LYS A 474 -34.74 17.48 -28.52
C LYS A 474 -34.68 18.90 -27.93
N LYS A 475 -34.85 19.97 -28.70
CA LYS A 475 -35.13 21.30 -28.12
C LYS A 475 -36.63 21.53 -28.01
N THR A 476 -37.34 20.72 -27.21
CA THR A 476 -38.67 21.03 -26.64
C THR A 476 -39.15 19.89 -25.74
N LYS A 477 -38.62 19.83 -24.52
CA LYS A 477 -39.40 19.56 -23.29
C LYS A 477 -38.54 19.81 -22.07
#